data_AF-A0A7W5ZV24-F1
#
_entry.id   AF-A0A7W5ZV24-F1
#
_cell.length_a   1.000
_cell.length_b   1.000
_cell.length_c   1.000
_cell.angle_alpha   90.00
_cell.angle_beta   90.00
_cell.angle_gamma   90.00
#
_symmetry.space_group_name_H-M   'P 1'
#
loop_
_entity.id
_entity.type
_entity.pdbx_description
1 polymer ?
#
loop_
_entity_poly.entity_id
_entity_poly.type
_entity_poly.pdbx_seq_one_letter_code
_entity_poly.pdbx_strand_id
1 'polypeptide(L)' 'MRNWKRKRQYEQQTSGRGTFVPLAFQPGEAFQFDWSEDYVVLGGKSIKLQVAHATLSHSRA' A
#
# COMPACT_ATOMS: atom_id res chain seq x y z
N MET A 1 14.86 2.71 -27.23
CA MET A 1 14.11 3.31 -26.10
C MET A 1 12.78 2.62 -25.73
N ARG A 2 12.35 1.48 -26.31
CA ARG A 2 11.05 0.84 -25.97
C ARG A 2 11.15 -0.30 -24.95
N ASN A 3 12.31 -0.96 -24.89
CA ASN A 3 12.52 -2.14 -24.05
C ASN A 3 12.56 -1.82 -22.55
N TRP A 4 13.06 -0.64 -22.18
CA TRP A 4 13.13 -0.23 -20.76
C TRP A 4 11.73 0.02 -20.16
N LYS A 5 10.79 0.56 -20.95
CA LYS A 5 9.40 0.74 -20.50
C LYS A 5 8.72 -0.61 -20.25
N ARG A 6 8.92 -1.57 -21.15
CA ARG A 6 8.37 -2.93 -21.03
C ARG A 6 8.92 -3.67 -19.81
N LYS A 7 10.22 -3.56 -19.57
CA LYS A 7 10.87 -4.19 -18.41
C LYS A 7 10.35 -3.62 -17.08
N ARG A 8 10.21 -2.30 -16.97
CA ARG A 8 9.59 -1.67 -15.79
C ARG A 8 8.14 -2.12 -15.57
N GLN A 9 7.34 -2.21 -16.63
CA GLN A 9 5.96 -2.68 -16.51
C GLN A 9 5.91 -4.14 -16.02
N TYR A 10 6.80 -5.00 -16.51
CA TYR A 10 6.91 -6.38 -16.04
C TYR A 10 7.33 -6.46 -14.57
N GLU A 11 8.35 -5.69 -14.16
CA GLU A 11 8.80 -5.62 -12.76
C GLU A 11 7.69 -5.13 -11.81
N GLN A 12 6.90 -4.14 -12.23
CA GLN A 12 5.73 -3.66 -11.48
C GLN A 12 4.58 -4.67 -11.39
N GLN A 13 4.59 -5.71 -12.23
CA GLN A 13 3.60 -6.78 -12.26
C GLN A 13 4.15 -8.08 -11.68
N THR A 14 5.26 -8.03 -10.92
CA THR A 14 5.84 -9.20 -10.27
C THR A 14 5.95 -8.99 -8.77
N SER A 15 5.44 -9.94 -7.99
CA SER A 15 5.68 -10.01 -6.56
C SER A 15 7.04 -10.65 -6.29
N GLY A 16 7.63 -10.43 -5.10
CA GLY A 16 9.03 -10.78 -4.77
C GLY A 16 9.49 -12.23 -4.97
N ARG A 17 8.63 -13.16 -5.40
CA ARG A 17 8.97 -14.53 -5.81
C ARG A 17 8.94 -14.77 -7.32
N GLY A 18 8.76 -13.73 -8.13
CA GLY A 18 8.68 -13.84 -9.60
C GLY A 18 7.32 -14.29 -10.13
N THR A 19 6.32 -14.44 -9.26
CA THR A 19 4.93 -14.67 -9.69
C THR A 19 4.37 -13.38 -10.27
N PHE A 20 3.91 -13.46 -11.51
CA PHE A 20 3.21 -12.37 -12.18
C PHE A 20 1.89 -12.09 -11.48
N VAL A 21 1.76 -10.91 -10.87
CA VAL A 21 0.55 -10.38 -10.26
C VAL A 21 0.33 -9.01 -10.88
N PRO A 22 -0.70 -8.82 -11.73
CA PRO A 22 -0.97 -7.51 -12.32
C PRO A 22 -1.44 -6.54 -11.22
N LEU A 23 -0.54 -5.70 -10.74
CA LEU A 23 -0.82 -4.62 -9.77
C LEU A 23 -1.37 -3.37 -10.49
N ALA A 24 -2.31 -3.58 -11.42
CA ALA A 24 -3.00 -2.53 -12.14
C ALA A 24 -4.41 -2.35 -11.55
N PHE A 25 -4.65 -1.20 -10.94
CA PHE A 25 -5.91 -0.87 -10.27
C PHE A 25 -6.41 0.49 -10.76
N GLN A 26 -7.68 0.55 -11.14
CA GLN A 26 -8.36 1.83 -11.33
C GLN A 26 -8.38 2.60 -10.00
N PRO A 27 -8.51 3.94 -10.05
CA PRO A 27 -8.71 4.71 -8.83
C PRO A 27 -9.85 4.12 -7.99
N GLY A 28 -9.55 3.73 -6.75
CA GLY A 28 -10.52 3.14 -5.81
C GLY A 28 -10.67 1.62 -5.86
N GLU A 29 -10.08 0.91 -6.82
CA GLU A 29 -10.15 -0.56 -6.89
C GLU A 29 -9.20 -1.28 -5.93
N ALA A 30 -8.16 -0.59 -5.46
CA ALA A 30 -7.26 -1.11 -4.44
C ALA A 30 -7.10 -0.12 -3.29
N PHE A 31 -7.12 -0.67 -2.08
CA PHE A 31 -6.80 0.03 -0.86
C PHE A 31 -5.95 -0.88 0.03
N GLN A 32 -5.01 -0.27 0.74
CA GLN A 32 -4.33 -0.92 1.84
C GLN A 32 -5.00 -0.46 3.14
N PHE A 33 -5.24 -1.41 4.03
CA PHE A 33 -5.81 -1.16 5.34
C PHE A 33 -5.02 -1.91 6.40
N ASP A 34 -4.66 -1.21 7.47
CA ASP A 34 -4.01 -1.80 8.65
C ASP A 34 -4.50 -1.15 9.94
N TRP A 35 -4.25 -1.84 11.06
CA TRP A 35 -4.54 -1.39 12.41
C TRP A 35 -3.23 -1.25 13.18
N SER A 36 -3.12 -0.20 13.97
CA SER A 36 -2.06 -0.04 14.96
C SER A 36 -2.61 0.34 16.33
N GLU A 37 -1.81 0.10 17.36
CA GLU A 37 -2.08 0.54 18.72
C GLU A 37 -1.05 1.60 19.10
N ASP A 38 -1.53 2.71 19.65
CA ASP A 38 -0.68 3.80 20.15
C ASP A 38 -1.11 4.19 21.57
N TYR A 39 -0.29 4.98 22.26
CA TYR A 39 -0.58 5.47 23.60
C TYR A 39 -0.35 6.97 23.68
N VAL A 40 -1.34 7.67 24.20
CA VAL A 40 -1.28 9.12 24.45
C VAL A 40 -1.45 9.40 25.94
N VAL A 41 -0.68 10.35 26.47
CA VAL A 41 -0.88 10.84 27.84
C VAL A 41 -1.83 12.03 27.82
N LEU A 42 -3.04 11.87 28.36
CA LEU A 42 -4.00 12.96 28.55
C LEU A 42 -4.24 13.16 30.06
N GLY A 43 -3.99 14.37 30.55
CA GLY A 43 -4.18 14.71 31.97
C GLY A 43 -3.35 13.84 32.93
N GLY A 44 -2.14 13.44 32.53
CA GLY A 44 -1.26 12.58 33.32
C GLY A 44 -1.64 11.09 33.32
N LYS A 45 -2.66 10.68 32.56
CA LYS A 45 -3.06 9.28 32.41
C LYS A 45 -2.72 8.79 31.00
N SER A 46 -2.11 7.60 30.91
CA SER A 46 -1.88 6.92 29.64
C SER A 46 -3.19 6.30 29.14
N ILE A 47 -3.52 6.57 27.88
CA ILE A 47 -4.73 6.11 27.22
C ILE A 47 -4.31 5.38 25.95
N LYS A 48 -4.86 4.18 25.77
CA LYS A 48 -4.67 3.35 24.57
C LYS A 48 -5.52 3.90 23.41
N LEU A 49 -4.92 4.02 22.24
CA LEU A 49 -5.55 4.40 20.99
C LEU A 49 -5.48 3.23 20.02
N GLN A 50 -6.62 2.89 19.41
CA GLN A 50 -6.66 1.99 18.25
C GLN A 50 -6.77 2.86 17.00
N VAL A 51 -5.79 2.75 16.11
CA VAL A 51 -5.68 3.61 14.93
C VAL A 51 -5.86 2.76 13.69
N ALA A 52 -6.76 3.18 12.81
CA ALA A 52 -6.99 2.57 11.52
C ALA A 52 -6.29 3.39 10.44
N HIS A 53 -5.45 2.76 9.63
CA HIS A 53 -4.81 3.41 8.48
C HIS A 53 -5.43 2.90 7.19
N ALA A 54 -5.77 3.81 6.28
CA ALA A 54 -6.26 3.48 4.96
C ALA A 54 -5.49 4.29 3.91
N THR A 55 -4.92 3.60 2.93
CA THR A 55 -4.25 4.22 1.78
C THR A 55 -4.95 3.78 0.49
N LEU A 56 -5.32 4.74 -0.36
CA LEU A 56 -5.85 4.45 -1.69
C LEU A 56 -4.69 4.23 -2.66
N SER A 57 -4.71 3.08 -3.33
CA SER A 57 -3.69 2.70 -4.32
C SER A 57 -4.24 2.93 -5.71
N HIS A 58 -3.57 3.80 -6.48
CA HIS A 58 -3.82 3.95 -7.92
C HIS A 58 -2.52 3.67 -8.68
N SER A 59 -2.53 2.62 -9.51
CA SER A 59 -1.40 2.34 -10.39
C SER A 59 -1.47 3.29 -11.60
N ARG A 60 -0.47 4.15 -11.77
CA ARG A 60 -0.26 4.84 -13.05
C ARG A 60 0.68 3.98 -13.89
N ALA A 61 0.09 3.17 -14.77
CA ALA A 61 0.82 2.30 -15.71
C ALA A 61 1.46 3.08 -16.87
#